data_AF-A0A5K7XE92-F1
#
_entry.id   AF-A0A5K7XE92-F1
#
_cell.length_a   1.000
_cell.length_b   1.000
_cell.length_c   1.000
_cell.angle_alpha   90.00
_cell.angle_beta   90.00
_cell.angle_gamma   90.00
#
_symmetry.space_group_name_H-M   'P 1'
#
loop_
_entity.id
_entity.type
_entity.pdbx_description
1 polymer ?
#
loop_
_entity_poly.entity_id
_entity_poly.type
_entity_poly.pdbx_seq_one_letter_code
_entity_poly.pdbx_strand_id
1 'polypeptide(L)'
;MLFAQRAFHIAGIYGLAVLLPQYFMELLPPDFVKQQLGEANVPGAVHPEHFYGFVGVAAAWQVAFLIIARDPARYRLIMIPGILEKLSFGIPALALFATGRLSATTTFFGAIDLVFAVLFWIAFKKVGSEAPAN
;
A
#
# COMPACT_ATOMS: atom_id res chain seq x y z
N MET A 1 -20.08 -5.41 -8.88
CA MET A 1 -20.38 -5.76 -7.47
C MET A 1 -20.00 -4.65 -6.50
N LEU A 2 -20.92 -4.28 -5.60
CA LEU A 2 -20.72 -3.22 -4.60
C LEU A 2 -19.56 -3.48 -3.63
N PHE A 3 -19.31 -4.74 -3.25
CA PHE A 3 -18.20 -5.10 -2.35
C PHE A 3 -16.84 -4.70 -2.93
N ALA A 4 -16.56 -5.11 -4.18
CA ALA A 4 -15.29 -4.80 -4.83
C ALA A 4 -15.13 -3.28 -5.04
N GLN A 5 -16.20 -2.60 -5.46
CA GLN A 5 -16.19 -1.14 -5.60
C GLN A 5 -15.79 -0.46 -4.28
N ARG A 6 -16.43 -0.82 -3.16
CA ARG A 6 -16.12 -0.24 -1.84
C ARG A 6 -14.72 -0.58 -1.36
N ALA A 7 -14.29 -1.83 -1.47
CA ALA A 7 -12.97 -2.25 -1.02
C ALA A 7 -11.85 -1.45 -1.71
N PHE A 8 -11.89 -1.36 -3.05
CA PHE A 8 -10.89 -0.61 -3.81
C PHE A 8 -11.03 0.91 -3.65
N HIS A 9 -12.25 1.43 -3.47
CA HIS A 9 -12.44 2.87 -3.22
C HIS A 9 -11.87 3.30 -1.88
N ILE A 10 -12.18 2.54 -0.82
CA ILE A 10 -11.65 2.78 0.54
C ILE A 10 -10.14 2.65 0.53
N ALA A 11 -9.59 1.59 -0.08
CA ALA A 11 -8.15 1.40 -0.19
C ALA A 11 -7.46 2.58 -0.88
N GLY A 12 -7.99 3.03 -2.03
CA GLY A 12 -7.43 4.16 -2.77
C GLY A 12 -7.46 5.47 -1.99
N ILE A 13 -8.58 5.82 -1.35
CA ILE A 13 -8.68 7.05 -0.55
C ILE A 13 -7.76 6.98 0.67
N TYR A 14 -7.82 5.88 1.42
CA TYR A 14 -6.99 5.66 2.61
C TYR A 14 -5.50 5.74 2.25
N GLY A 15 -5.08 5.02 1.20
CA GLY A 15 -3.70 5.01 0.76
C GLY A 15 -3.20 6.39 0.35
N LEU A 16 -3.98 7.17 -0.40
CA LEU A 16 -3.60 8.55 -0.74
C LEU A 16 -3.50 9.43 0.50
N ALA A 17 -4.42 9.31 1.45
CA ALA A 17 -4.38 10.07 2.69
C ALA A 17 -3.14 9.76 3.54
N VAL A 18 -2.63 8.52 3.50
CA VAL A 18 -1.43 8.10 4.22
C VAL A 18 -0.15 8.45 3.46
N LEU A 19 -0.13 8.33 2.12
CA LEU A 19 1.07 8.48 1.30
C LEU A 19 1.35 9.93 0.90
N LEU A 20 0.34 10.71 0.52
CA LEU A 20 0.57 12.06 0.00
C LEU A 20 1.25 13.00 1.02
N PRO A 21 0.92 12.97 2.33
CA PRO A 21 1.64 13.78 3.31
C PRO A 21 3.13 13.47 3.38
N GLN A 22 3.53 12.24 3.02
CA GLN A 22 4.93 11.79 3.10
C GLN A 22 5.84 12.56 2.14
N TYR A 23 5.33 13.04 1.00
CA TYR A 23 6.09 13.90 0.09
C TYR A 23 6.63 15.19 0.74
N PHE A 24 5.96 15.64 1.80
CA PHE A 24 6.29 16.86 2.51
C PHE A 24 7.09 16.61 3.80
N MET A 25 7.52 15.36 4.06
CA MET A 25 8.27 15.04 5.28
C MET A 25 9.57 15.82 5.40
N GLU A 26 10.27 16.12 4.29
CA GLU A 26 11.50 16.92 4.33
C GLU A 26 11.28 18.38 4.81
N LEU A 27 10.03 18.86 4.83
CA LEU A 27 9.68 20.17 5.39
C LEU A 27 9.55 20.17 6.92
N LEU A 28 9.53 18.98 7.55
CA LEU A 28 9.46 18.81 8.99
C LEU A 28 10.85 18.98 9.64
N PRO A 29 10.92 19.19 10.97
CA PRO A 29 12.19 19.34 11.67
C PRO A 29 13.18 18.19 11.36
N PRO A 30 14.46 18.46 11.07
CA PRO A 30 15.41 17.44 10.61
C PRO A 30 15.52 16.25 11.55
N ASP A 31 15.55 16.47 12.87
CA ASP A 31 15.65 15.40 13.85
C ASP A 31 14.45 14.43 13.81
N PHE A 32 13.26 14.97 13.54
CA PHE A 32 12.05 14.17 13.37
C PHE A 32 12.15 13.31 12.10
N VAL A 33 12.59 13.90 10.99
CA VAL A 33 12.75 13.19 9.71
C VAL A 33 13.78 12.06 9.83
N LYS A 34 14.93 12.33 10.45
CA LYS A 34 15.99 11.33 10.68
C LYS A 34 15.54 10.15 11.52
N GLN A 35 14.72 10.42 12.54
CA GLN A 35 14.12 9.37 13.37
C GLN A 35 13.15 8.50 12.57
N GLN A 36 12.30 9.11 11.74
CA GLN A 36 11.32 8.38 10.93
C GLN A 36 11.96 7.55 9.81
N LEU A 37 13.02 8.07 9.17
CA LEU A 37 13.70 7.40 8.08
C LEU A 37 14.75 6.37 8.55
N GLY A 38 14.99 6.27 9.87
CA GLY A 38 15.93 5.32 10.45
C GLY A 38 17.40 5.74 10.33
N GLU A 39 17.68 6.99 9.97
CA GLU A 39 19.03 7.56 9.95
C GLU A 39 19.65 7.56 11.36
N ALA A 40 18.82 7.65 12.40
CA ALA A 40 19.24 7.49 13.79
C ALA A 40 19.82 6.09 14.08
N ASN A 41 19.42 5.06 13.32
CA ASN A 41 19.90 3.69 13.48
C ASN A 41 21.08 3.38 12.56
N VAL A 42 21.11 3.94 11.35
CA VAL A 42 22.21 3.78 10.38
C VAL A 42 22.47 5.10 9.64
N PRO A 43 23.51 5.86 10.05
CA PRO A 43 23.86 7.12 9.40
C PRO A 43 24.16 6.93 7.90
N GLY A 44 23.53 7.74 7.04
CA GLY A 44 23.72 7.70 5.59
C GLY A 44 22.99 6.57 4.85
N ALA A 45 22.20 5.73 5.53
CA ALA A 45 21.39 4.68 4.88
C ALA A 45 20.11 5.21 4.21
N VAL A 46 19.76 6.47 4.46
CA VAL A 46 18.57 7.10 3.92
C VAL A 46 18.92 7.81 2.63
N HIS A 47 18.44 7.23 1.53
CA HIS A 47 18.54 7.77 0.19
C HIS A 47 17.20 8.43 -0.17
N PRO A 48 17.11 9.76 -0.27
CA PRO A 48 15.86 10.47 -0.56
C PRO A 48 15.14 9.94 -1.80
N GLU A 49 15.89 9.55 -2.83
CA GLU A 49 15.37 8.98 -4.07
C GLU A 49 14.62 7.66 -3.86
N HIS A 50 15.04 6.83 -2.90
CA HIS A 50 14.33 5.58 -2.57
C HIS A 50 12.99 5.86 -1.90
N PHE A 51 12.94 6.91 -1.07
CA PHE A 51 11.71 7.35 -0.42
C PHE A 51 10.70 7.89 -1.45
N TYR A 52 11.10 8.87 -2.26
CA TYR A 52 10.22 9.44 -3.29
C TYR A 52 9.81 8.41 -4.35
N GLY A 53 10.72 7.51 -4.74
CA GLY A 53 10.41 6.41 -5.65
C GLY A 53 9.35 5.47 -5.06
N PHE A 54 9.50 5.06 -3.79
CA PHE A 54 8.53 4.21 -3.11
C PHE A 54 7.17 4.90 -2.97
N VAL A 55 7.13 6.11 -2.38
CA VAL A 55 5.89 6.85 -2.14
C VAL A 55 5.18 7.16 -3.45
N GLY A 56 5.92 7.52 -4.51
CA GLY A 56 5.35 7.81 -5.82
C GLY A 56 4.73 6.61 -6.52
N VAL A 57 5.43 5.47 -6.54
CA VAL A 57 4.86 4.24 -7.08
C VAL A 57 3.65 3.79 -6.26
N ALA A 58 3.73 3.84 -4.93
CA ALA A 58 2.63 3.47 -4.05
C ALA A 58 1.41 4.38 -4.26
N ALA A 59 1.59 5.69 -4.40
CA ALA A 59 0.52 6.65 -4.67
C ALA A 59 -0.15 6.40 -6.03
N ALA A 60 0.64 6.07 -7.06
CA ALA A 60 0.10 5.72 -8.38
C ALA A 60 -0.82 4.48 -8.31
N TRP A 61 -0.45 3.48 -7.52
CA TRP A 61 -1.32 2.32 -7.27
C TRP A 61 -2.63 2.68 -6.56
N GLN A 62 -2.62 3.65 -5.65
CA GLN A 62 -3.87 4.11 -5.03
C GLN A 62 -4.83 4.73 -6.04
N VAL A 63 -4.31 5.48 -7.02
CA VAL A 63 -5.10 5.97 -8.16
C VAL A 63 -5.64 4.81 -8.99
N ALA A 64 -4.82 3.78 -9.26
CA ALA A 64 -5.28 2.57 -9.95
C ALA A 64 -6.42 1.88 -9.18
N PHE A 65 -6.37 1.83 -7.85
CA PHE A 65 -7.48 1.28 -7.04
C PHE A 65 -8.76 2.10 -7.19
N LEU A 66 -8.68 3.43 -7.24
CA LEU A 66 -9.84 4.28 -7.51
C LEU A 66 -10.43 4.03 -8.91
N ILE A 67 -9.60 3.73 -9.91
CA ILE A 67 -10.04 3.34 -11.26
C ILE A 67 -10.73 1.97 -11.24
N ILE A 68 -10.12 0.97 -10.59
CA ILE A 68 -10.73 -0.37 -10.42
C ILE A 68 -12.09 -0.24 -9.72
N ALA A 69 -12.21 0.64 -8.73
CA ALA A 69 -13.46 0.86 -8.01
C ALA A 69 -14.62 1.34 -8.91
N ARG A 70 -14.35 1.96 -10.07
CA ARG A 70 -15.40 2.38 -11.02
C ARG A 70 -16.01 1.21 -11.76
N ASP A 71 -15.18 0.26 -12.17
CA ASP A 71 -15.62 -0.95 -12.88
C ASP A 71 -14.75 -2.17 -12.51
N PRO A 72 -15.04 -2.81 -11.35
CA PRO A 72 -14.22 -3.92 -10.89
C PRO A 72 -14.25 -5.13 -11.82
N ALA A 73 -15.33 -5.30 -12.60
CA ALA A 73 -15.45 -6.40 -13.55
C ALA A 73 -14.47 -6.22 -14.72
N ARG A 74 -14.46 -5.03 -15.31
CA ARG A 74 -13.54 -4.68 -16.39
C ARG A 74 -12.08 -4.76 -15.99
N TYR A 75 -11.74 -4.33 -14.77
CA TYR A 75 -10.36 -4.27 -14.29
C TYR A 75 -9.95 -5.46 -13.41
N ARG A 76 -10.68 -6.57 -13.47
CA ARG A 76 -10.47 -7.74 -12.60
C ARG A 76 -9.01 -8.22 -12.59
N LEU A 77 -8.36 -8.32 -13.74
CA LEU A 77 -6.99 -8.82 -13.82
C LEU A 77 -5.98 -7.89 -13.14
N ILE A 78 -6.25 -6.58 -13.09
CA ILE A 78 -5.40 -5.60 -12.41
C ILE A 78 -5.49 -5.73 -10.88
N MET A 79 -6.48 -6.44 -10.35
CA MET A 79 -6.52 -6.78 -8.92
C MET A 79 -5.36 -7.69 -8.51
N ILE A 80 -4.83 -8.52 -9.43
CA ILE A 80 -3.70 -9.41 -9.14
C ILE A 80 -2.45 -8.61 -8.75
N PRO A 81 -1.94 -7.67 -9.58
CA PRO A 81 -0.81 -6.85 -9.17
C PRO A 81 -1.14 -5.94 -7.98
N GLY A 82 -2.39 -5.55 -7.77
CA GLY A 82 -2.81 -4.87 -6.53
C GLY A 82 -2.65 -5.73 -5.27
N ILE A 83 -2.94 -7.03 -5.35
CA ILE A 83 -2.68 -7.99 -4.26
C ILE A 83 -1.17 -8.12 -4.05
N LEU A 84 -0.41 -8.25 -5.14
CA LEU A 84 1.05 -8.36 -5.05
C LEU A 84 1.66 -7.11 -4.41
N GLU A 85 1.24 -5.90 -4.79
CA GLU A 85 1.67 -4.64 -4.15
C GLU A 85 1.51 -4.69 -2.64
N LYS A 86 0.33 -5.09 -2.16
CA LYS A 86 0.06 -5.21 -0.72
C LYS A 86 0.90 -6.28 -0.02
N LEU A 87 1.07 -7.44 -0.64
CA LEU A 87 1.90 -8.52 -0.08
C LEU A 87 3.39 -8.16 -0.07
N SER A 88 3.86 -7.47 -1.10
CA SER A 88 5.26 -7.06 -1.27
C SER A 88 5.74 -6.09 -0.20
N PHE A 89 4.84 -5.34 0.43
CA PHE A 89 5.18 -4.55 1.63
C PHE A 89 4.77 -5.25 2.93
N GLY A 90 3.54 -5.77 3.00
CA GLY A 90 2.98 -6.32 4.24
C GLY A 90 3.73 -7.54 4.78
N ILE A 91 4.16 -8.47 3.93
CA ILE A 91 4.89 -9.67 4.38
C ILE A 91 6.28 -9.29 4.90
N PRO A 92 7.13 -8.56 4.14
CA PRO A 92 8.43 -8.12 4.65
C PRO A 92 8.29 -7.26 5.92
N ALA A 93 7.25 -6.44 6.03
CA ALA A 93 7.05 -5.60 7.21
C ALA A 93 6.92 -6.43 8.49
N LEU A 94 6.09 -7.48 8.48
CA LEU A 94 5.96 -8.38 9.63
C LEU A 94 7.24 -9.16 9.90
N ALA A 95 7.92 -9.66 8.87
CA ALA A 95 9.16 -10.42 9.02
C ALA A 95 10.31 -9.57 9.59
N LEU A 96 10.44 -8.32 9.15
CA LEU A 96 11.45 -7.38 9.65
C LEU A 96 11.12 -6.93 11.08
N PHE A 97 9.84 -6.76 11.42
CA PHE A 97 9.44 -6.47 12.80
C PHE A 97 9.79 -7.61 13.76
N ALA A 98 9.55 -8.86 13.34
CA ALA A 98 9.87 -10.05 14.13
C ALA A 98 11.39 -10.19 14.41
N THR A 99 12.23 -9.54 13.62
CA THR A 99 13.70 -9.51 13.81
C THR A 99 14.20 -8.21 14.46
N GLY A 100 13.30 -7.34 14.93
CA GLY A 100 13.64 -6.07 15.56
C GLY A 100 14.17 -5.00 14.59
N ARG A 101 13.96 -5.18 13.28
CA ARG A 101 14.52 -4.33 12.22
C ARG A 101 13.54 -3.30 11.66
N LEU A 102 12.29 -3.30 12.14
CA LEU A 102 11.24 -2.38 11.69
C LEU A 102 10.52 -1.76 12.89
N SER A 103 10.08 -0.51 12.75
CA SER A 103 9.31 0.18 13.80
C SER A 103 7.89 -0.40 13.92
N ALA A 104 7.30 -0.33 15.12
CA ALA A 104 5.90 -0.76 15.32
C ALA A 104 4.92 0.02 14.43
N THR A 105 5.15 1.31 14.22
CA THR A 105 4.32 2.17 13.37
C THR A 105 4.35 1.69 11.92
N THR A 106 5.52 1.44 11.34
CA THR A 106 5.64 0.96 9.96
C THR A 106 5.02 -0.44 9.80
N THR A 107 5.19 -1.31 10.79
CA THR A 107 4.58 -2.65 10.83
C THR A 107 3.06 -2.58 10.87
N PHE A 108 2.48 -1.63 11.64
CA PHE A 108 1.04 -1.42 11.69
C PHE A 108 0.47 -1.12 10.30
N PHE A 109 1.12 -0.23 9.54
CA PHE A 109 0.73 0.04 8.15
C PHE A 109 0.90 -1.19 7.24
N GLY A 110 1.98 -1.97 7.41
CA GLY A 110 2.16 -3.23 6.70
C GLY A 110 1.06 -4.26 7.00
N ALA A 111 0.57 -4.32 8.25
CA ALA A 111 -0.54 -5.19 8.62
C ALA A 111 -1.85 -4.76 7.95
N ILE A 112 -2.11 -3.45 7.84
CA ILE A 112 -3.26 -2.92 7.10
C ILE A 112 -3.18 -3.33 5.63
N ASP A 113 -2.00 -3.31 5.02
CA ASP A 113 -1.82 -3.77 3.65
C ASP A 113 -2.20 -5.26 3.49
N LEU A 114 -1.86 -6.13 4.45
CA LEU A 114 -2.28 -7.53 4.41
C LEU A 114 -3.81 -7.69 4.52
N VAL A 115 -4.48 -6.85 5.30
CA VAL A 115 -5.96 -6.82 5.34
C VAL A 115 -6.50 -6.46 3.95
N PHE A 116 -5.97 -5.43 3.30
CA PHE A 116 -6.37 -5.08 1.94
C PHE A 116 -6.04 -6.17 0.92
N ALA A 117 -4.91 -6.87 1.04
CA ALA A 117 -4.56 -8.00 0.18
C ALA A 117 -5.63 -9.10 0.23
N VAL A 118 -6.11 -9.44 1.43
CA VAL A 118 -7.20 -10.40 1.62
C VAL A 118 -8.51 -9.89 1.01
N LEU A 119 -8.85 -8.62 1.24
CA LEU A 119 -10.05 -8.02 0.66
C LEU A 119 -10.01 -8.00 -0.88
N PHE A 120 -8.85 -7.68 -1.46
CA PHE A 120 -8.64 -7.67 -2.91
C PHE A 120 -8.72 -9.09 -3.49
N TRP A 121 -8.16 -10.08 -2.81
CA TRP A 121 -8.31 -11.49 -3.20
C TRP A 121 -9.77 -11.94 -3.20
N ILE A 122 -10.52 -11.62 -2.14
CA ILE A 122 -11.96 -11.92 -2.06
C ILE A 122 -12.72 -11.21 -3.20
N ALA A 123 -12.40 -9.95 -3.47
CA ALA A 123 -13.00 -9.20 -4.57
C ALA A 123 -12.72 -9.85 -5.93
N PHE A 124 -11.47 -10.25 -6.19
CA PHE A 124 -11.05 -10.92 -7.42
C PHE A 124 -11.79 -12.23 -7.67
N LYS A 125 -11.96 -13.04 -6.61
CA LYS A 125 -12.70 -14.30 -6.67
C LYS A 125 -14.17 -14.05 -6.97
N LYS A 126 -14.82 -13.17 -6.20
CA LYS A 126 -16.23 -12.83 -6.39
C LYS A 126 -16.48 -12.35 -7.81
N VAL A 127 -15.73 -11.35 -8.28
CA VAL A 127 -15.90 -10.75 -9.62
C VAL A 127 -15.76 -11.80 -10.74
N GLY A 128 -14.90 -12.81 -10.55
CA GLY A 128 -14.76 -13.90 -11.53
C GLY A 128 -15.95 -14.87 -11.55
N SER A 129 -16.65 -15.03 -10.43
CA SER A 129 -17.82 -15.93 -10.32
C SER A 129 -19.10 -15.38 -10.95
N GLU A 130 -19.17 -14.08 -11.22
CA GLU A 130 -20.32 -13.43 -11.88
C GLU A 130 -20.12 -13.21 -13.39
N ALA A 131 -18.95 -13.54 -13.94
CA ALA A 131 -18.77 -13.51 -15.39
C ALA A 131 -19.58 -14.67 -16.02
N PRO A 132 -20.41 -14.43 -17.04
CA PRO A 132 -21.18 -15.49 -17.68
C PRO A 132 -20.21 -16.55 -18.23
N ALA A 133 -20.56 -17.82 -18.01
CA ALA A 133 -19.93 -18.93 -18.71
C ALA A 133 -20.16 -18.71 -20.21
N ASN A 134 -19.07 -18.51 -20.95
CA ASN A 134 -19.10 -18.49 -22.42
C ASN A 134 -19.55 -19.85 -22.95
#